data_AF-A0A8B6BM09-F1
#
_entry.id   AF-A0A8B6BM09-F1
#
_cell.length_a   1.000
_cell.length_b   1.000
_cell.length_c   1.000
_cell.angle_alpha   90.00
_cell.angle_beta   90.00
_cell.angle_gamma   90.00
#
_symmetry.space_group_name_H-M   'P 1'
#
loop_
_entity.id
_entity.type
_entity.pdbx_description
1 polymer ?
#
loop_
_entity_poly.entity_id
_entity_poly.type
_entity_poly.pdbx_seq_one_letter_code
_entity_poly.pdbx_strand_id
1 'polypeptide(L)'
;MSFANKSIGEVGFAGVCVSNGGTAYVDRVCLTDVVAVVFCNWKRFLYEIRNCTISNMRQMGLKQEKEVLLKLLIIQFNKNQSHGVNIGPNGYGYISGNIIEENGAEGVWCGGNVDLLGNNDIVEGGASRAVLIDNIIRQNGLSGISFDGGFFEVKGNLIHSNWLWGIMVKSRSYTYIQNNEICENKCGGIRIGHNYTAAVFIDGNTIRDHTGPGIYTVNSIHNLFGKVKEENTNGKNIKRSQLQMETA
;
A
#
# COMPACT_ATOMS: atom_id res chain seq x y z
N MET A 1 7.83 -34.47 -14.45
CA MET A 1 7.86 -33.31 -15.36
C MET A 1 6.43 -33.02 -15.78
N SER A 2 5.89 -31.89 -15.36
CA SER A 2 4.61 -31.34 -15.79
C SER A 2 4.85 -29.83 -15.92
N PHE A 3 4.67 -29.32 -17.14
CA PHE A 3 4.85 -27.92 -17.47
C PHE A 3 3.53 -27.19 -17.22
N ALA A 4 3.50 -26.25 -16.27
CA ALA A 4 2.38 -25.36 -16.07
C ALA A 4 2.56 -24.09 -16.91
N ASN A 5 1.45 -23.60 -17.48
CA ASN A 5 1.37 -22.63 -18.55
C ASN A 5 2.05 -21.28 -18.26
N LYS A 6 2.73 -20.77 -19.30
CA LYS A 6 3.32 -19.43 -19.41
C LYS A 6 2.25 -18.35 -19.30
N SER A 7 2.26 -17.57 -18.22
CA SER A 7 1.78 -16.19 -18.22
C SER A 7 2.92 -15.24 -18.56
N ILE A 8 2.65 -14.23 -19.36
CA ILE A 8 3.62 -13.27 -19.90
C ILE A 8 4.17 -12.42 -18.74
N GLY A 9 5.49 -12.48 -18.47
CA GLY A 9 6.18 -11.48 -17.62
C GLY A 9 7.22 -11.98 -16.60
N GLU A 10 7.44 -13.28 -16.41
CA GLU A 10 8.33 -13.79 -15.35
C GLU A 10 9.51 -14.59 -15.94
N VAL A 11 10.71 -13.98 -16.01
CA VAL A 11 11.96 -14.72 -16.26
C VAL A 11 12.96 -14.44 -15.14
N GLY A 12 13.02 -15.38 -14.19
CA GLY A 12 14.09 -15.52 -13.20
C GLY A 12 13.58 -15.95 -11.82
N PHE A 13 14.43 -16.63 -11.06
CA PHE A 13 14.09 -17.13 -9.72
C PHE A 13 14.09 -16.00 -8.69
N ALA A 14 13.23 -16.12 -7.68
CA ALA A 14 13.26 -15.25 -6.52
C ALA A 14 14.58 -15.39 -5.75
N GLY A 15 15.04 -14.31 -5.11
CA GLY A 15 16.22 -14.35 -4.24
C GLY A 15 16.00 -15.23 -3.00
N VAL A 16 14.82 -15.10 -2.38
CA VAL A 16 14.32 -16.01 -1.35
C VAL A 16 12.92 -16.46 -1.75
N CYS A 17 12.64 -17.75 -1.67
CA CYS A 17 11.33 -18.30 -1.95
C CYS A 17 10.95 -19.24 -0.81
N VAL A 18 9.83 -18.96 -0.14
CA VAL A 18 9.33 -19.84 0.91
C VAL A 18 8.05 -20.48 0.43
N SER A 19 8.13 -21.78 0.20
CA SER A 19 7.04 -22.61 -0.34
C SER A 19 6.67 -23.72 0.64
N ASN A 20 5.53 -24.37 0.40
CA ASN A 20 5.08 -25.58 1.11
C ASN A 20 4.91 -25.43 2.63
N GLY A 21 4.38 -24.29 3.08
CA GLY A 21 4.06 -24.08 4.48
C GLY A 21 5.26 -23.86 5.40
N GLY A 22 6.39 -23.41 4.85
CA GLY A 22 7.51 -22.96 5.66
C GLY A 22 7.18 -21.68 6.43
N THR A 23 7.78 -21.50 7.60
CA THR A 23 7.96 -20.19 8.23
C THR A 23 9.35 -19.69 7.92
N ALA A 24 9.55 -18.38 7.76
CA ALA A 24 10.88 -17.82 7.65
C ALA A 24 11.07 -16.61 8.55
N TYR A 25 12.27 -16.55 9.11
CA TYR A 25 12.80 -15.39 9.81
C TYR A 25 14.04 -14.94 9.04
N VAL A 26 14.02 -13.70 8.56
CA VAL A 26 15.12 -13.11 7.78
C VAL A 26 15.55 -11.83 8.47
N ASP A 27 16.82 -11.75 8.85
CA ASP A 27 17.34 -10.67 9.70
C ASP A 27 18.75 -10.28 9.27
N ARG A 28 18.99 -8.97 9.11
CA ARG A 28 20.29 -8.41 8.68
C ARG A 28 20.78 -8.96 7.33
N VAL A 29 19.86 -9.09 6.36
CA VAL A 29 20.19 -9.55 5.01
C VAL A 29 20.08 -8.39 4.02
N CYS A 30 21.07 -8.29 3.13
CA CYS A 30 21.01 -7.42 1.95
C CYS A 30 20.69 -8.27 0.73
N LEU A 31 19.63 -7.92 0.02
CA LEU A 31 19.22 -8.56 -1.21
C LEU A 31 19.20 -7.49 -2.29
N THR A 32 19.96 -7.69 -3.36
CA THR A 32 20.11 -6.75 -4.47
C THR A 32 20.22 -7.49 -5.79
N ASP A 33 19.78 -6.86 -6.87
CA ASP A 33 19.96 -7.31 -8.26
C ASP A 33 19.35 -8.69 -8.58
N VAL A 34 18.34 -9.11 -7.80
CA VAL A 34 17.54 -10.31 -8.06
C VAL A 34 16.18 -9.95 -8.67
N VAL A 35 15.42 -10.96 -9.11
CA VAL A 35 14.14 -10.71 -9.80
C VAL A 35 13.06 -10.21 -8.84
N ALA A 36 12.85 -10.90 -7.72
CA ALA A 36 12.03 -10.47 -6.59
C ALA A 36 12.46 -11.26 -5.34
N VAL A 37 12.25 -10.72 -4.13
CA VAL A 37 12.96 -11.24 -2.95
C VAL A 37 12.20 -12.21 -2.09
N VAL A 38 10.88 -12.18 -1.99
CA VAL A 38 10.14 -13.20 -1.23
C VAL A 38 8.82 -13.47 -1.92
N PHE A 39 8.63 -14.72 -2.34
CA PHE A 39 7.33 -15.28 -2.67
C PHE A 39 6.89 -16.16 -1.50
N CYS A 40 5.75 -15.82 -0.91
CA CYS A 40 5.08 -16.67 0.06
C CYS A 40 3.75 -17.10 -0.55
N ASN A 41 3.63 -18.37 -0.95
CA ASN A 41 2.50 -18.84 -1.76
C ASN A 41 1.52 -19.76 -1.00
N TRP A 42 1.58 -19.80 0.34
CA TRP A 42 0.83 -20.81 1.11
C TRP A 42 0.25 -20.31 2.44
N LYS A 43 -0.90 -20.88 2.79
CA LYS A 43 -1.78 -20.44 3.88
C LYS A 43 -1.19 -20.66 5.27
N ARG A 44 -1.47 -19.75 6.20
CA ARG A 44 -1.38 -19.90 7.67
C ARG A 44 0.02 -19.92 8.30
N PHE A 45 0.99 -19.18 7.75
CA PHE A 45 2.33 -19.08 8.33
C PHE A 45 2.77 -17.63 8.55
N LEU A 46 3.61 -17.44 9.57
CA LEU A 46 4.26 -16.18 9.91
C LEU A 46 5.60 -16.07 9.19
N TYR A 47 5.79 -14.95 8.51
CA TYR A 47 7.10 -14.54 8.02
C TYR A 47 7.48 -13.24 8.67
N GLU A 48 8.66 -13.21 9.28
CA GLU A 48 9.21 -11.99 9.86
C GLU A 48 10.51 -11.66 9.14
N ILE A 49 10.55 -10.47 8.54
CA ILE A 49 11.72 -9.93 7.88
C ILE A 49 12.05 -8.63 8.58
N ARG A 50 13.31 -8.47 8.98
CA ARG A 50 13.72 -7.27 9.71
C ARG A 50 15.16 -6.86 9.50
N ASN A 51 15.44 -5.58 9.68
CA ASN A 51 16.79 -5.03 9.56
C ASN A 51 17.44 -5.37 8.20
N CYS A 52 16.65 -5.42 7.13
CA CYS A 52 17.11 -5.85 5.81
C CYS A 52 17.16 -4.68 4.83
N THR A 53 17.93 -4.85 3.75
CA THR A 53 17.89 -3.97 2.58
C THR A 53 17.48 -4.79 1.37
N ILE A 54 16.46 -4.31 0.65
CA ILE A 54 15.87 -4.96 -0.52
C ILE A 54 15.85 -3.91 -1.64
N SER A 55 16.83 -3.99 -2.52
CA SER A 55 17.14 -2.92 -3.47
C SER A 55 17.36 -3.37 -4.91
N ASN A 56 17.11 -2.50 -5.89
CA ASN A 56 17.43 -2.76 -7.30
C ASN A 56 16.82 -4.08 -7.85
N MET A 57 15.61 -4.43 -7.41
CA MET A 57 14.94 -5.63 -7.91
C MET A 57 14.41 -5.42 -9.33
N ARG A 58 14.52 -6.45 -10.19
CA ARG A 58 13.97 -6.41 -11.57
C ARG A 58 12.44 -6.46 -11.62
N GLN A 59 11.77 -6.70 -10.50
CA GLN A 59 10.31 -6.59 -10.38
C GLN A 59 9.98 -5.80 -9.11
N MET A 60 9.41 -6.45 -8.10
CA MET A 60 9.03 -5.82 -6.83
C MET A 60 9.98 -6.24 -5.71
N GLY A 61 10.10 -5.37 -4.70
CA GLY A 61 10.90 -5.66 -3.51
C GLY A 61 10.40 -6.90 -2.78
N LEU A 62 9.11 -6.96 -2.48
CA LEU A 62 8.47 -8.13 -1.88
C LEU A 62 7.09 -8.40 -2.46
N LYS A 63 6.75 -9.69 -2.67
CA LYS A 63 5.43 -10.15 -3.13
C LYS A 63 4.83 -11.17 -2.16
N GLN A 64 3.74 -10.80 -1.52
CA GLN A 64 2.97 -11.74 -0.73
C GLN A 64 1.78 -12.29 -1.53
N GLU A 65 1.62 -13.61 -1.55
CA GLU A 65 0.43 -14.28 -2.07
C GLU A 65 -0.36 -14.94 -0.92
N LYS A 66 -1.70 -14.87 -1.03
CA LYS A 66 -2.77 -15.52 -0.23
C LYS A 66 -2.45 -16.02 1.19
N GLU A 67 -3.19 -15.49 2.17
CA GLU A 67 -3.41 -16.06 3.52
C GLU A 67 -2.15 -16.27 4.39
N VAL A 68 -1.17 -15.41 4.18
CA VAL A 68 0.08 -15.35 4.96
C VAL A 68 0.02 -14.20 5.96
N LEU A 69 0.64 -14.34 7.14
CA LEU A 69 0.93 -13.19 8.02
C LEU A 69 2.37 -12.76 7.79
N LEU A 70 2.56 -11.57 7.24
CA LEU A 70 3.86 -11.00 6.95
C LEU A 70 4.16 -9.83 7.90
N LYS A 71 5.31 -9.89 8.57
CA LYS A 71 5.85 -8.79 9.38
C LYS A 71 7.10 -8.23 8.71
N LEU A 72 7.07 -6.95 8.36
CA LEU A 72 8.18 -6.21 7.76
C LEU A 72 8.59 -5.11 8.72
N LEU A 73 9.76 -5.24 9.33
CA LEU A 73 10.22 -4.36 10.41
C LEU A 73 11.57 -3.75 10.08
N ILE A 74 11.65 -2.42 9.96
CA ILE A 74 12.94 -1.73 9.79
C ILE A 74 13.68 -2.26 8.54
N ILE A 75 12.97 -2.27 7.40
CA ILE A 75 13.50 -2.67 6.09
C ILE A 75 13.65 -1.43 5.21
N GLN A 76 14.71 -1.41 4.41
CA GLN A 76 14.87 -0.44 3.32
C GLN A 76 14.46 -1.09 2.00
N PHE A 77 13.36 -0.63 1.40
CA PHE A 77 12.91 -1.01 0.07
C PHE A 77 13.20 0.12 -0.90
N ASN A 78 14.18 -0.02 -1.79
CA ASN A 78 14.52 1.06 -2.71
C ASN A 78 14.86 0.65 -4.13
N LYS A 79 14.60 1.53 -5.09
CA LYS A 79 15.01 1.38 -6.50
C LYS A 79 14.51 0.08 -7.16
N ASN A 80 13.41 -0.48 -6.67
CA ASN A 80 12.81 -1.66 -7.27
C ASN A 80 12.01 -1.26 -8.50
N GLN A 81 12.03 -2.05 -9.58
CA GLN A 81 11.42 -1.67 -10.86
C GLN A 81 9.89 -1.47 -10.77
N SER A 82 9.21 -2.15 -9.85
CA SER A 82 7.77 -2.09 -9.60
C SER A 82 7.51 -1.57 -8.19
N HIS A 83 6.73 -2.28 -7.36
CA HIS A 83 6.40 -1.86 -6.00
C HIS A 83 7.53 -2.14 -5.01
N GLY A 84 7.64 -1.34 -3.95
CA GLY A 84 8.49 -1.68 -2.80
C GLY A 84 7.94 -2.93 -2.08
N VAL A 85 6.69 -2.85 -1.64
CA VAL A 85 5.96 -3.95 -0.99
C VAL A 85 4.64 -4.21 -1.71
N ASN A 86 4.36 -5.47 -2.04
CA ASN A 86 3.08 -5.92 -2.59
C ASN A 86 2.41 -6.94 -1.67
N ILE A 87 1.31 -6.53 -1.03
CA ILE A 87 0.40 -7.39 -0.29
C ILE A 87 -0.74 -7.78 -1.23
N GLY A 88 -0.64 -8.96 -1.83
CA GLY A 88 -1.61 -9.45 -2.80
C GLY A 88 -2.98 -9.83 -2.19
N PRO A 89 -3.86 -10.44 -3.00
CA PRO A 89 -5.17 -10.92 -2.58
C PRO A 89 -5.08 -11.78 -1.31
N ASN A 90 -5.92 -11.49 -0.32
CA ASN A 90 -6.02 -12.24 0.95
C ASN A 90 -4.73 -12.22 1.79
N GLY A 91 -3.78 -11.32 1.49
CA GLY A 91 -2.57 -11.15 2.28
C GLY A 91 -2.83 -10.37 3.56
N TYR A 92 -2.09 -10.71 4.63
CA TYR A 92 -2.03 -9.95 5.88
C TYR A 92 -0.62 -9.39 6.05
N GLY A 93 -0.49 -8.07 6.10
CA GLY A 93 0.78 -7.36 6.27
C GLY A 93 0.82 -6.51 7.52
N TYR A 94 1.90 -6.61 8.29
CA TYR A 94 2.27 -5.66 9.34
C TYR A 94 3.59 -5.01 8.93
N ILE A 95 3.54 -3.74 8.55
CA ILE A 95 4.64 -3.01 7.92
C ILE A 95 4.98 -1.85 8.85
N SER A 96 6.08 -1.96 9.59
CA SER A 96 6.44 -0.95 10.58
C SER A 96 7.90 -0.52 10.57
N GLY A 97 8.13 0.79 10.71
CA GLY A 97 9.47 1.37 10.82
C GLY A 97 10.31 1.27 9.54
N ASN A 98 9.69 1.05 8.38
CA ASN A 98 10.40 0.83 7.11
C ASN A 98 10.66 2.15 6.37
N ILE A 99 11.68 2.13 5.52
CA ILE A 99 11.95 3.18 4.54
C ILE A 99 11.64 2.60 3.16
N ILE A 100 10.68 3.18 2.44
CA ILE A 100 10.19 2.68 1.15
C ILE A 100 10.25 3.80 0.13
N GLU A 101 11.29 3.79 -0.69
CA GLU A 101 11.62 4.93 -1.54
C GLU A 101 12.09 4.58 -2.95
N GLU A 102 11.91 5.51 -3.90
CA GLU A 102 12.46 5.38 -5.25
C GLU A 102 12.05 4.10 -6.01
N ASN A 103 10.93 3.47 -5.66
CA ASN A 103 10.41 2.31 -6.39
C ASN A 103 9.65 2.78 -7.65
N GLY A 104 9.69 2.00 -8.73
CA GLY A 104 9.15 2.39 -10.03
C GLY A 104 7.62 2.49 -10.10
N ALA A 105 6.91 1.82 -9.20
CA ALA A 105 5.46 1.89 -9.04
C ALA A 105 5.08 2.50 -7.69
N GLU A 106 4.13 1.89 -6.95
CA GLU A 106 3.83 2.31 -5.57
C GLU A 106 4.91 1.91 -4.57
N GLY A 107 5.06 2.71 -3.50
CA GLY A 107 5.85 2.27 -2.34
C GLY A 107 5.24 1.00 -1.74
N VAL A 108 3.96 1.08 -1.38
CA VAL A 108 3.18 -0.06 -0.90
C VAL A 108 1.92 -0.24 -1.74
N TRP A 109 1.75 -1.43 -2.30
CA TRP A 109 0.52 -1.91 -2.91
C TRP A 109 -0.14 -2.92 -1.97
N CYS A 110 -1.41 -2.70 -1.59
CA CYS A 110 -2.20 -3.74 -0.94
C CYS A 110 -3.54 -3.91 -1.65
N GLY A 111 -3.80 -5.13 -2.10
CA GLY A 111 -5.05 -5.45 -2.77
C GLY A 111 -4.87 -6.42 -3.91
N GLY A 112 -5.96 -6.60 -4.64
CA GLY A 112 -6.08 -7.61 -5.68
C GLY A 112 -7.38 -8.36 -5.49
N ASN A 113 -8.43 -7.87 -6.12
CA ASN A 113 -9.59 -8.66 -6.51
C ASN A 113 -9.86 -8.34 -7.99
N VAL A 114 -8.88 -8.69 -8.81
CA VAL A 114 -9.03 -8.79 -10.26
C VAL A 114 -8.67 -10.22 -10.61
N ASP A 115 -9.67 -11.08 -10.78
CA ASP A 115 -9.47 -12.18 -11.71
C ASP A 115 -9.11 -11.53 -13.05
N LEU A 116 -8.18 -12.15 -13.80
CA LEU A 116 -7.65 -11.71 -15.10
C LEU A 116 -8.71 -11.46 -16.20
N LEU A 117 -9.99 -11.59 -15.85
CA LEU A 117 -11.19 -11.44 -16.66
C LEU A 117 -12.06 -10.22 -16.26
N GLY A 118 -11.65 -9.40 -15.29
CA GLY A 118 -12.38 -8.19 -14.90
C GLY A 118 -13.65 -8.43 -14.08
N ASN A 119 -13.82 -9.63 -13.52
CA ASN A 119 -14.92 -9.92 -12.60
C ASN A 119 -14.56 -9.38 -11.21
N ASN A 120 -15.31 -8.37 -10.79
CA ASN A 120 -15.26 -7.75 -9.45
C ASN A 120 -16.00 -8.60 -8.39
N ASP A 121 -16.02 -9.92 -8.58
CA ASP A 121 -16.56 -10.82 -7.57
C ASP A 121 -15.53 -10.85 -6.45
N ILE A 122 -15.89 -10.19 -5.34
CA ILE A 122 -15.27 -10.44 -4.04
C ILE A 122 -15.37 -11.95 -3.89
N VAL A 123 -14.25 -12.65 -4.07
CA VAL A 123 -14.19 -14.07 -3.79
C VAL A 123 -14.58 -14.20 -2.33
N GLU A 124 -15.76 -14.77 -2.06
CA GLU A 124 -16.21 -15.07 -0.72
C GLU A 124 -15.08 -15.81 0.00
N GLY A 125 -14.44 -15.15 0.98
CA GLY A 125 -13.42 -15.78 1.80
C GLY A 125 -12.12 -15.01 2.03
N GLY A 126 -11.87 -13.85 1.42
CA GLY A 126 -10.75 -13.03 1.89
C GLY A 126 -10.69 -11.61 1.36
N ALA A 127 -10.31 -10.71 2.26
CA ALA A 127 -10.00 -9.32 1.99
C ALA A 127 -8.55 -9.11 2.43
N SER A 128 -7.72 -8.45 1.61
CA SER A 128 -6.37 -8.09 2.02
C SER A 128 -6.43 -7.21 3.27
N ARG A 129 -5.51 -7.42 4.20
CA ARG A 129 -5.38 -6.60 5.39
C ARG A 129 -3.96 -6.10 5.53
N ALA A 130 -3.79 -4.82 5.80
CA ALA A 130 -2.47 -4.28 6.08
C ALA A 130 -2.52 -3.22 7.17
N VAL A 131 -1.53 -3.27 8.05
CA VAL A 131 -1.29 -2.29 9.10
C VAL A 131 0.07 -1.65 8.82
N LEU A 132 0.07 -0.36 8.51
CA LEU A 132 1.26 0.42 8.16
C LEU A 132 1.51 1.46 9.27
N ILE A 133 2.59 1.29 10.03
CA ILE A 133 2.90 2.13 11.21
C ILE A 133 4.31 2.70 11.15
N ASP A 134 4.45 4.01 11.33
CA ASP A 134 5.74 4.70 11.49
C ASP A 134 6.74 4.42 10.34
N ASN A 135 6.25 4.36 9.10
CA ASN A 135 7.09 4.20 7.91
C ASN A 135 7.39 5.56 7.25
N ILE A 136 8.53 5.64 6.55
CA ILE A 136 8.87 6.73 5.64
C ILE A 136 8.66 6.23 4.21
N ILE A 137 7.74 6.83 3.48
CA ILE A 137 7.35 6.39 2.13
C ILE A 137 7.44 7.56 1.15
N ARG A 138 8.42 7.55 0.25
CA ARG A 138 8.72 8.73 -0.57
C ARG A 138 9.27 8.45 -1.94
N GLN A 139 9.14 9.42 -2.85
CA GLN A 139 9.80 9.40 -4.16
C GLN A 139 9.49 8.15 -5.00
N ASN A 140 8.36 7.49 -4.77
CA ASN A 140 7.95 6.35 -5.59
C ASN A 140 7.28 6.85 -6.89
N GLY A 141 7.41 6.06 -7.96
CA GLY A 141 7.01 6.40 -9.32
C GLY A 141 5.50 6.52 -9.54
N LEU A 142 4.68 6.00 -8.62
CA LEU A 142 3.23 6.21 -8.57
C LEU A 142 2.81 6.83 -7.23
N SER A 143 1.85 6.23 -6.53
CA SER A 143 1.41 6.71 -5.21
C SER A 143 2.32 6.17 -4.11
N GLY A 144 2.39 6.83 -2.96
CA GLY A 144 3.11 6.29 -1.81
C GLY A 144 2.51 4.95 -1.37
N ILE A 145 1.19 4.96 -1.12
CA ILE A 145 0.40 3.77 -0.78
C ILE A 145 -0.83 3.68 -1.69
N SER A 146 -1.13 2.48 -2.19
CA SER A 146 -2.39 2.18 -2.90
C SER A 146 -3.13 1.02 -2.23
N PHE A 147 -4.44 1.19 -2.06
CA PHE A 147 -5.36 0.17 -1.53
C PHE A 147 -6.45 -0.19 -2.52
N ASP A 148 -6.69 -1.48 -2.72
CA ASP A 148 -7.71 -1.96 -3.64
C ASP A 148 -8.44 -3.21 -3.10
N GLY A 149 -9.52 -2.97 -2.35
CA GLY A 149 -10.34 -3.98 -1.69
C GLY A 149 -9.69 -4.52 -0.43
N GLY A 150 -10.23 -4.18 0.75
CA GLY A 150 -9.70 -4.74 2.00
C GLY A 150 -9.95 -3.92 3.26
N PHE A 151 -9.17 -4.22 4.30
CA PHE A 151 -9.15 -3.51 5.58
C PHE A 151 -7.75 -3.00 5.87
N PHE A 152 -7.58 -1.69 5.98
CA PHE A 152 -6.26 -1.08 6.06
C PHE A 152 -6.18 -0.06 7.18
N GLU A 153 -5.08 -0.09 7.91
CA GLU A 153 -4.75 0.90 8.93
C GLU A 153 -3.42 1.55 8.56
N VAL A 154 -3.40 2.89 8.52
CA VAL A 154 -2.23 3.70 8.17
C VAL A 154 -2.05 4.73 9.27
N LYS A 155 -1.02 4.56 10.10
CA LYS A 155 -0.82 5.38 11.28
C LYS A 155 0.61 5.88 11.46
N GLY A 156 0.79 7.16 11.79
CA GLY A 156 2.12 7.68 12.17
C GLY A 156 3.16 7.71 11.04
N ASN A 157 2.75 7.53 9.79
CA ASN A 157 3.67 7.47 8.66
C ASN A 157 4.01 8.87 8.15
N LEU A 158 5.22 9.01 7.60
CA LEU A 158 5.64 10.17 6.80
C LEU A 158 5.59 9.79 5.32
N ILE A 159 4.66 10.36 4.56
CA ILE A 159 4.37 9.99 3.18
C ILE A 159 4.52 11.21 2.27
N HIS A 160 5.61 11.29 1.51
CA HIS A 160 5.92 12.52 0.79
C HIS A 160 6.61 12.38 -0.54
N SER A 161 6.51 13.43 -1.37
CA SER A 161 7.22 13.55 -2.65
C SER A 161 7.01 12.36 -3.61
N ASN A 162 5.89 11.63 -3.50
CA ASN A 162 5.53 10.57 -4.46
C ASN A 162 4.93 11.20 -5.74
N TRP A 163 5.07 10.51 -6.87
CA TRP A 163 4.71 11.05 -8.18
C TRP A 163 3.20 11.27 -8.37
N LEU A 164 2.36 10.50 -7.69
CA LEU A 164 0.91 10.68 -7.72
C LEU A 164 0.40 11.16 -6.36
N TRP A 165 -0.37 10.32 -5.67
CA TRP A 165 -0.98 10.65 -4.39
C TRP A 165 -0.10 10.13 -3.25
N GLY A 166 -0.19 10.74 -2.08
CA GLY A 166 0.37 10.13 -0.88
C GLY A 166 -0.31 8.78 -0.61
N ILE A 167 -1.64 8.81 -0.54
CA ILE A 167 -2.48 7.62 -0.35
C ILE A 167 -3.58 7.58 -1.41
N MET A 168 -3.73 6.44 -2.08
CA MET A 168 -4.79 6.16 -3.05
C MET A 168 -5.67 5.01 -2.56
N VAL A 169 -6.92 5.32 -2.21
CA VAL A 169 -7.94 4.33 -1.86
C VAL A 169 -8.81 4.08 -3.09
N LYS A 170 -8.66 2.94 -3.77
CA LYS A 170 -9.28 2.68 -5.08
C LYS A 170 -10.72 2.17 -4.99
N SER A 171 -10.93 0.97 -4.48
CA SER A 171 -12.25 0.30 -4.46
C SER A 171 -12.49 -0.48 -3.15
N ARG A 172 -13.75 -0.53 -2.70
CA ARG A 172 -14.28 -1.31 -1.55
C ARG A 172 -13.28 -1.52 -0.37
N SER A 173 -12.56 -0.46 0.02
CA SER A 173 -11.51 -0.48 1.04
C SER A 173 -11.99 0.22 2.29
N TYR A 174 -12.10 -0.53 3.39
CA TYR A 174 -12.28 0.02 4.73
C TYR A 174 -10.93 0.49 5.24
N THR A 175 -10.74 1.80 5.39
CA THR A 175 -9.41 2.37 5.66
C THR A 175 -9.46 3.34 6.82
N TYR A 176 -8.57 3.16 7.79
CA TYR A 176 -8.28 4.14 8.85
C TYR A 176 -6.95 4.80 8.56
N ILE A 177 -6.96 6.11 8.34
CA ILE A 177 -5.78 6.93 8.08
C ILE A 177 -5.65 7.89 9.25
N GLN A 178 -4.67 7.70 10.12
CA GLN A 178 -4.59 8.42 11.39
C GLN A 178 -3.20 8.98 11.69
N ASN A 179 -3.11 10.23 12.13
CA ASN A 179 -1.86 10.82 12.63
C ASN A 179 -0.66 10.69 11.67
N ASN A 180 -0.90 10.73 10.36
CA ASN A 180 0.16 10.71 9.35
C ASN A 180 0.55 12.13 8.96
N GLU A 181 1.80 12.30 8.54
CA GLU A 181 2.27 13.48 7.83
C GLU A 181 2.32 13.16 6.34
N ILE A 182 1.48 13.84 5.56
CA ILE A 182 1.35 13.63 4.11
C ILE A 182 1.66 14.96 3.43
N CYS A 183 2.79 15.05 2.73
CA CYS A 183 3.23 16.31 2.14
C CYS A 183 3.90 16.16 0.77
N GLU A 184 3.97 17.22 -0.03
CA GLU A 184 4.81 17.30 -1.25
C GLU A 184 4.55 16.27 -2.37
N ASN A 185 3.52 15.43 -2.26
CA ASN A 185 3.09 14.53 -3.34
C ASN A 185 2.57 15.34 -4.55
N LYS A 186 2.91 14.90 -5.76
CA LYS A 186 2.74 15.70 -6.98
C LYS A 186 1.31 15.78 -7.52
N CYS A 187 0.42 14.87 -7.15
CA CYS A 187 -0.99 14.93 -7.56
C CYS A 187 -1.91 15.39 -6.42
N GLY A 188 -1.62 15.01 -5.18
CA GLY A 188 -2.40 15.39 -4.00
C GLY A 188 -2.07 14.53 -2.78
N GLY A 189 -2.72 14.80 -1.66
CA GLY A 189 -2.50 14.07 -0.40
C GLY A 189 -3.16 12.69 -0.42
N ILE A 190 -4.49 12.67 -0.27
CA ILE A 190 -5.29 11.45 -0.22
C ILE A 190 -6.35 11.49 -1.33
N ARG A 191 -6.42 10.43 -2.13
CA ARG A 191 -7.51 10.22 -3.08
C ARG A 191 -8.37 9.04 -2.70
N ILE A 192 -9.68 9.26 -2.72
CA ILE A 192 -10.70 8.22 -2.54
C ILE A 192 -11.44 8.07 -3.87
N GLY A 193 -11.22 6.92 -4.51
CA GLY A 193 -11.82 6.50 -5.76
C GLY A 193 -13.27 6.04 -5.58
N HIS A 194 -13.71 5.13 -6.46
CA HIS A 194 -15.06 4.54 -6.40
C HIS A 194 -15.16 3.54 -5.23
N ASN A 195 -15.29 4.08 -4.02
CA ASN A 195 -15.32 3.30 -2.80
C ASN A 195 -16.76 3.01 -2.33
N TYR A 196 -17.55 2.36 -3.19
CA TYR A 196 -18.99 2.11 -3.06
C TYR A 196 -19.57 2.13 -1.63
N THR A 197 -19.46 1.03 -0.90
CA THR A 197 -20.07 0.85 0.43
C THR A 197 -19.07 0.91 1.58
N ALA A 198 -17.77 1.02 1.29
CA ALA A 198 -16.73 0.97 2.30
C ALA A 198 -16.39 2.36 2.85
N ALA A 199 -16.12 2.43 4.15
CA ALA A 199 -15.84 3.67 4.85
C ALA A 199 -14.34 4.02 4.86
N VAL A 200 -14.02 5.31 4.79
CA VAL A 200 -12.67 5.82 4.98
C VAL A 200 -12.69 6.82 6.13
N PHE A 201 -11.95 6.52 7.18
CA PHE A 201 -11.80 7.35 8.37
C PHE A 201 -10.46 8.08 8.28
N ILE A 202 -10.48 9.41 8.36
CA ILE A 202 -9.29 10.26 8.25
C ILE A 202 -9.21 11.17 9.47
N ASP A 203 -8.31 10.89 10.40
CA ASP A 203 -8.28 11.59 11.69
C ASP A 203 -6.87 12.00 12.13
N GLY A 204 -6.67 13.24 12.56
CA GLY A 204 -5.41 13.72 13.12
C GLY A 204 -4.24 13.81 12.13
N ASN A 205 -4.48 13.74 10.82
CA ASN A 205 -3.43 13.84 9.82
C ASN A 205 -3.08 15.30 9.50
N THR A 206 -1.79 15.54 9.23
CA THR A 206 -1.29 16.78 8.65
C THR A 206 -1.12 16.58 7.14
N ILE A 207 -1.85 17.35 6.33
CA ILE A 207 -1.85 17.22 4.86
C ILE A 207 -1.55 18.59 4.24
N ARG A 208 -0.42 18.72 3.56
CA ARG A 208 0.11 20.04 3.11
C ARG A 208 1.02 19.96 1.89
N ASP A 209 1.27 21.11 1.27
CA ASP A 209 2.32 21.31 0.25
C ASP A 209 2.27 20.38 -0.97
N HIS A 210 1.08 19.89 -1.32
CA HIS A 210 0.86 19.13 -2.55
C HIS A 210 0.64 20.06 -3.74
N THR A 211 0.94 19.60 -4.95
CA THR A 211 0.60 20.37 -6.16
C THR A 211 -0.92 20.39 -6.42
N GLY A 212 -1.63 19.32 -6.03
CA GLY A 212 -3.08 19.24 -6.12
C GLY A 212 -3.76 19.22 -4.74
N PRO A 213 -5.00 18.72 -4.63
CA PRO A 213 -5.79 18.83 -3.41
C PRO A 213 -5.21 18.00 -2.26
N GLY A 214 -5.45 18.45 -1.02
CA GLY A 214 -5.13 17.67 0.17
C GLY A 214 -5.91 16.37 0.23
N ILE A 215 -7.24 16.44 0.06
CA ILE A 215 -8.13 15.28 -0.04
C ILE A 215 -9.03 15.42 -1.27
N TYR A 216 -9.18 14.34 -2.04
CA TYR A 216 -10.02 14.30 -3.23
C TYR A 216 -10.90 13.04 -3.27
N THR A 217 -12.20 13.22 -3.53
CA THR A 217 -13.19 12.13 -3.58
C THR A 217 -13.87 12.13 -4.95
N VAL A 218 -13.97 10.96 -5.60
CA VAL A 218 -14.55 10.85 -6.97
C VAL A 218 -16.10 10.80 -6.96
N ASN A 219 -16.76 10.45 -5.86
CA ASN A 219 -18.22 10.47 -5.68
C ASN A 219 -18.60 10.90 -4.25
N SER A 220 -19.82 11.41 -4.04
CA SER A 220 -20.39 11.74 -2.72
C SER A 220 -20.37 10.52 -1.80
N ILE A 221 -19.39 10.45 -0.91
CA ILE A 221 -19.26 9.36 0.05
C ILE A 221 -20.21 9.66 1.20
N HIS A 222 -21.11 8.72 1.53
CA HIS A 222 -21.99 8.85 2.69
C HIS A 222 -21.26 8.71 4.03
N ASN A 223 -19.97 8.34 4.06
CA ASN A 223 -19.24 7.89 5.25
C ASN A 223 -17.78 8.38 5.33
N LEU A 224 -17.49 9.64 4.99
CA LEU A 224 -16.19 10.26 5.31
C LEU A 224 -16.29 10.89 6.71
N PHE A 225 -15.45 10.44 7.64
CA PHE A 225 -15.44 10.94 9.02
C PHE A 225 -14.02 11.29 9.48
N GLY A 226 -13.88 12.41 10.18
CA GLY A 226 -12.70 12.74 10.99
C GLY A 226 -12.17 14.16 10.83
N LYS A 227 -11.19 14.52 11.68
CA LYS A 227 -10.58 15.87 11.73
C LYS A 227 -9.30 15.90 10.90
N VAL A 228 -9.22 16.84 9.97
CA VAL A 228 -8.04 17.04 9.12
C VAL A 228 -7.50 18.46 9.34
N LYS A 229 -6.21 18.59 9.62
CA LYS A 229 -5.53 19.89 9.60
C LYS A 229 -4.96 20.09 8.20
N GLU A 230 -5.69 20.80 7.36
CA GLU A 230 -5.26 21.14 6.01
C GLU A 230 -4.64 22.55 6.00
N GLU A 231 -3.34 22.62 5.72
CA GLU A 231 -2.62 23.87 5.53
C GLU A 231 -2.25 23.94 4.04
N ASN A 232 -3.20 24.38 3.21
CA ASN A 232 -3.01 24.50 1.77
C ASN A 232 -2.64 25.95 1.41
N THR A 233 -1.38 26.17 1.03
CA THR A 233 -0.84 27.48 0.63
C THR A 233 -1.18 27.87 -0.81
N ASN A 234 -1.83 26.99 -1.58
CA ASN A 234 -2.21 27.25 -2.97
C ASN A 234 -3.73 27.26 -3.13
N GLY A 235 -4.31 28.46 -3.22
CA GLY A 235 -5.74 28.74 -3.18
C GLY A 235 -6.57 28.20 -4.35
N LYS A 236 -6.84 26.89 -4.39
CA LYS A 236 -7.92 26.30 -5.19
C LYS A 236 -8.91 25.57 -4.29
N ASN A 237 -10.02 26.27 -4.06
CA ASN A 237 -11.19 25.90 -3.29
C ASN A 237 -11.61 24.42 -3.43
N ILE A 238 -11.79 23.78 -2.28
CA ILE A 238 -12.62 22.59 -2.13
C ILE A 238 -14.05 22.96 -2.54
N LYS A 239 -14.64 22.23 -3.50
CA LYS A 239 -16.10 22.18 -3.61
C LYS A 239 -16.60 21.49 -2.33
N ARG A 240 -17.05 22.28 -1.35
CA ARG A 240 -17.78 21.82 -0.17
C ARG A 240 -19.07 21.12 -0.63
N SER A 241 -19.03 19.82 -0.91
CA SER A 241 -20.24 19.00 -0.91
C SER A 241 -20.45 18.45 0.49
N GLN A 242 -21.28 19.15 1.27
CA GLN A 242 -21.99 18.69 2.46
C GLN A 242 -21.18 17.84 3.47
N LEU A 243 -20.38 18.51 4.30
CA LEU A 243 -20.05 18.02 5.65
C LEU A 243 -21.13 18.55 6.60
N GLN A 244 -22.07 17.72 7.03
CA GLN A 244 -22.87 18.01 8.21
C GLN A 244 -22.02 17.75 9.44
N MET A 245 -21.59 18.84 10.09
CA MET A 245 -21.06 18.83 11.45
C MET A 245 -22.25 18.88 12.39
N GLU A 246 -22.59 17.78 13.06
CA GLU A 246 -23.47 17.85 14.21
C GLU A 246 -22.68 18.37 15.42
N THR A 247 -23.27 19.38 16.02
CA THR A 247 -22.87 20.03 17.26
C THR A 247 -23.64 19.34 18.39
N ALA A 248 -22.94 18.75 19.35
CA ALA A 248 -23.27 18.66 20.77
C ALA A 248 -22.15 17.90 21.49
#